data_AF-Q9WWL9-F1
#
_entry.id   AF-Q9WWL9-F1
#
_cell.length_a   1.000
_cell.length_b   1.000
_cell.length_c   1.000
_cell.angle_alpha   90.00
_cell.angle_beta   90.00
_cell.angle_gamma   90.00
#
_symmetry.space_group_name_H-M   'P 1'
#
loop_
_entity.id
_entity.type
_entity.pdbx_description
1 polymer ?
#
loop_
_entity_poly.entity_id
_entity_poly.type
_entity_poly.pdbx_seq_one_letter_code
_entity_poly.pdbx_strand_id
1 'polypeptide(L)'
;MKLPFYLEGYFLGLQDPDTPDNIRFIHVQSDGGNRYTLKLAKPLRHLPWQQLTVGQPLRIEGQQSFQGLDLPPKLKAERVLFDPAGLPAFIASEEPPKPQPAVLEVCTRGTCRRRGALELCDRLQAEAKTCAVEVRTRGCLGRCKQGINVRRSSDNQILSQLSPQAAAELLSPWRTPAVVSGTAVG
;
A
#
# COMPACT_ATOMS: atom_id res chain seq x y z
N MET A 1 -5.53 -8.69 -27.68
CA MET A 1 -4.72 -7.70 -28.41
C MET A 1 -3.96 -6.84 -27.40
N LYS A 2 -2.70 -6.45 -27.69
CA LYS A 2 -1.95 -5.50 -26.87
C LYS A 2 -1.82 -4.20 -27.66
N LEU A 3 -2.15 -3.07 -27.04
CA LEU A 3 -1.98 -1.76 -27.65
C LEU A 3 -0.92 -0.98 -26.89
N PRO A 4 -0.13 -0.13 -27.57
CA PRO A 4 0.74 0.79 -26.87
C PRO A 4 -0.09 1.79 -26.04
N PHE A 5 0.49 2.30 -24.96
CA PHE A 5 -0.04 3.45 -24.25
C PHE A 5 1.10 4.39 -23.84
N TYR A 6 0.72 5.66 -23.66
CA TYR A 6 1.55 6.71 -23.11
C TYR A 6 0.80 7.34 -21.93
N LEU A 7 1.49 7.52 -20.80
CA LEU A 7 0.92 8.11 -19.60
C LEU A 7 1.92 9.10 -19.01
N GLU A 8 1.50 10.34 -18.89
CA GLU A 8 2.22 11.39 -18.15
C GLU A 8 1.49 11.66 -16.84
N GLY A 9 2.27 11.88 -15.78
CA GLY A 9 1.71 12.06 -14.46
C GLY A 9 2.75 12.09 -13.35
N TYR A 10 2.28 11.92 -12.13
CA TYR A 10 3.05 12.09 -10.91
C TYR A 10 3.16 10.76 -10.16
N PHE A 11 4.37 10.47 -9.68
CA PHE A 11 4.65 9.29 -8.88
C PHE A 11 3.86 9.32 -7.57
N LEU A 12 3.12 8.24 -7.27
CA LEU A 12 2.42 8.10 -5.99
C LEU A 12 3.08 7.07 -5.05
N GLY A 13 3.92 6.20 -5.59
CA GLY A 13 4.54 5.11 -4.83
C GLY A 13 4.57 3.79 -5.58
N LEU A 14 4.96 2.75 -4.86
CA LEU A 14 5.18 1.40 -5.38
C LEU A 14 4.36 0.39 -4.59
N GLN A 15 3.98 -0.69 -5.24
CA GLN A 15 3.36 -1.83 -4.58
C GLN A 15 4.18 -3.10 -4.81
N ASP A 16 4.59 -3.67 -3.68
CA ASP A 16 5.27 -4.95 -3.61
C ASP A 16 4.29 -6.08 -3.26
N PRO A 17 4.19 -7.13 -4.08
CA PRO A 17 3.34 -8.27 -3.73
C PRO A 17 3.94 -9.18 -2.65
N ASP A 18 5.27 -9.25 -2.51
CA ASP A 18 5.95 -10.37 -1.84
C ASP A 18 7.22 -9.99 -1.02
N THR A 19 8.11 -9.09 -1.49
CA THR A 19 9.41 -8.75 -0.85
C THR A 19 10.01 -7.46 -1.42
N PRO A 20 10.61 -6.56 -0.61
CA PRO A 20 11.09 -5.22 -1.01
C PRO A 20 12.07 -5.17 -2.20
N ASP A 21 12.71 -6.27 -2.55
CA ASP A 21 13.60 -6.40 -3.72
C ASP A 21 12.87 -6.76 -5.03
N ASN A 22 11.53 -6.90 -5.02
CA ASN A 22 10.74 -7.38 -6.16
C ASN A 22 9.52 -6.49 -6.45
N ILE A 23 9.81 -5.21 -6.63
CA ILE A 23 8.83 -4.19 -6.98
C ILE A 23 8.17 -4.56 -8.30
N ARG A 24 6.86 -4.82 -8.27
CA ARG A 24 6.11 -5.28 -9.45
C ARG A 24 5.12 -4.26 -9.98
N PHE A 25 4.74 -3.27 -9.18
CA PHE A 25 3.74 -2.28 -9.54
C PHE A 25 4.16 -0.87 -9.14
N ILE A 26 3.81 0.09 -9.99
CA ILE A 26 3.96 1.53 -9.75
C ILE A 26 2.58 2.19 -9.75
N HIS A 27 2.39 3.16 -8.85
CA HIS A 27 1.20 3.99 -8.77
C HIS A 27 1.49 5.38 -9.33
N VAL A 28 0.59 5.87 -10.19
CA VAL A 28 0.74 7.16 -10.87
C VAL A 28 -0.59 7.88 -10.87
N GLN A 29 -0.56 9.19 -10.69
CA GLN A 29 -1.70 10.07 -10.92
C GLN A 29 -1.49 10.86 -12.21
N SER A 30 -2.45 10.83 -13.14
CA SER A 30 -2.40 11.75 -14.28
C SER A 30 -2.79 13.17 -13.88
N ASP A 31 -2.51 14.14 -14.73
CA ASP A 31 -2.85 15.55 -14.51
C ASP A 31 -4.37 15.78 -14.29
N GLY A 32 -5.21 14.96 -14.93
CA GLY A 32 -6.66 14.95 -14.70
C GLY A 32 -7.11 14.29 -13.38
N GLY A 33 -6.19 13.95 -12.48
CA GLY A 33 -6.47 13.37 -11.17
C GLY A 33 -6.69 11.85 -11.14
N ASN A 34 -6.73 11.19 -12.30
CA ASN A 34 -6.96 9.73 -12.40
C ASN A 34 -5.78 8.94 -11.86
N ARG A 35 -6.05 7.90 -11.06
CA ARG A 35 -5.02 7.04 -10.47
C ARG A 35 -4.88 5.73 -11.23
N TYR A 36 -3.65 5.37 -11.56
CA TYR A 36 -3.30 4.18 -12.31
C TYR A 36 -2.37 3.28 -11.51
N THR A 37 -2.58 1.96 -11.63
CA THR A 37 -1.65 0.94 -11.12
C THR A 37 -1.08 0.18 -12.31
N LEU A 38 0.22 0.30 -12.54
CA LEU A 38 0.88 -0.26 -13.71
C LEU A 38 1.85 -1.35 -13.32
N LYS A 39 1.81 -2.49 -14.01
CA LYS A 39 2.78 -3.56 -13.81
C LYS A 39 4.13 -3.20 -14.42
N LEU A 40 5.20 -3.28 -13.65
CA LEU A 40 6.55 -3.07 -14.16
C LEU A 40 7.04 -4.28 -14.96
N ALA A 41 7.56 -4.03 -16.17
CA ALA A 41 8.39 -4.98 -16.90
C ALA A 41 9.61 -5.38 -16.05
N LYS A 42 10.14 -6.59 -16.27
CA LYS A 42 11.25 -7.13 -15.47
C LYS A 42 12.46 -6.17 -15.36
N PRO A 43 12.94 -5.52 -16.45
CA PRO A 43 14.09 -4.62 -16.35
C PRO A 43 13.84 -3.41 -15.45
N LEU A 44 12.61 -2.90 -15.46
CA LEU A 44 12.22 -1.74 -14.65
C LEU A 44 12.24 -2.04 -13.15
N ARG A 45 12.11 -3.30 -12.72
CA ARG A 45 12.03 -3.65 -11.27
C ARG A 45 13.33 -3.39 -10.51
N HIS A 46 14.44 -3.26 -11.23
CA HIS A 46 15.78 -3.07 -10.66
C HIS A 46 16.23 -1.61 -10.68
N LEU A 47 15.38 -0.68 -11.15
CA LEU A 47 15.67 0.74 -11.07
C LEU A 47 15.69 1.23 -9.62
N PRO A 48 16.42 2.31 -9.30
CA PRO A 48 16.55 2.83 -7.95
C PRO A 48 15.30 3.62 -7.51
N TRP A 49 14.15 2.95 -7.50
CA TRP A 49 12.86 3.59 -7.21
C TRP A 49 12.77 4.27 -5.84
N GLN A 50 13.62 3.85 -4.89
CA GLN A 50 13.74 4.45 -3.55
C GLN A 50 14.19 5.92 -3.58
N GLN A 51 14.79 6.36 -4.69
CA GLN A 51 15.23 7.75 -4.86
C GLN A 51 14.10 8.67 -5.35
N LEU A 52 12.93 8.12 -5.71
CA LEU A 52 11.81 8.92 -6.19
C LEU A 52 10.99 9.45 -5.02
N THR A 53 10.57 10.70 -5.17
CA THR A 53 9.67 11.36 -4.20
C THR A 53 8.24 11.34 -4.72
N VAL A 54 7.27 11.14 -3.83
CA VAL A 54 5.84 11.28 -4.18
C VAL A 54 5.60 12.67 -4.77
N GLY A 55 4.84 12.74 -5.86
CA GLY A 55 4.63 13.96 -6.64
C GLY A 55 5.63 14.19 -7.76
N GLN A 56 6.72 13.40 -7.83
CA GLN A 56 7.72 13.57 -8.90
C GLN A 56 7.12 13.28 -10.29
N PRO A 57 7.29 14.20 -11.26
CA PRO A 57 6.77 14.02 -12.60
C PRO A 57 7.52 12.91 -13.32
N LEU A 58 6.76 12.10 -14.06
CA LEU A 58 7.28 11.01 -14.86
C LEU A 58 6.43 10.77 -16.11
N ARG A 59 7.07 10.18 -17.11
CA ARG A 59 6.41 9.67 -18.31
C ARG A 59 6.59 8.17 -18.39
N ILE A 60 5.50 7.46 -18.60
CA ILE A 60 5.47 6.01 -18.75
C ILE A 60 5.04 5.65 -20.15
N GLU A 61 5.79 4.73 -20.75
CA GLU A 61 5.44 4.08 -21.99
C GLU A 61 5.31 2.59 -21.75
N GLY A 62 4.33 1.97 -22.41
CA GLY A 62 4.15 0.54 -22.27
C GLY A 62 3.02 -0.02 -23.09
N GLN A 63 2.51 -1.15 -22.63
CA GLN A 63 1.46 -1.91 -23.31
C GLN A 63 0.25 -2.07 -22.41
N GLN A 64 -0.94 -1.90 -22.99
CA GLN A 64 -2.22 -2.21 -22.38
C GLN A 64 -2.82 -3.45 -23.02
N SER A 65 -3.46 -4.30 -22.21
CA SER A 65 -4.17 -5.48 -22.68
C SER A 65 -5.59 -5.54 -22.10
N PHE A 66 -6.55 -5.79 -22.98
CA PHE A 66 -7.97 -5.92 -22.64
C PHE A 66 -8.28 -7.40 -22.35
N GLN A 67 -8.99 -7.67 -21.26
CA GLN A 67 -9.35 -9.03 -20.82
C GLN A 67 -10.85 -9.32 -20.93
N GLY A 68 -11.56 -8.61 -21.79
CA GLY A 68 -13.02 -8.63 -21.95
C GLY A 68 -13.54 -7.21 -22.20
N LEU A 69 -14.79 -7.07 -22.65
CA LEU A 69 -15.38 -5.75 -22.93
C LEU A 69 -15.54 -4.89 -21.65
N ASP A 70 -15.86 -5.51 -20.51
CA ASP A 70 -16.24 -4.79 -19.29
C ASP A 70 -15.12 -4.68 -18.24
N LEU A 71 -13.91 -5.14 -18.55
CA LEU A 71 -12.78 -5.10 -17.62
C LEU A 71 -11.84 -3.95 -17.94
N PRO A 72 -11.37 -3.20 -16.92
CA PRO A 72 -10.37 -2.16 -17.14
C PRO A 72 -9.10 -2.77 -17.74
N PRO A 73 -8.43 -2.06 -18.66
CA PRO A 73 -7.24 -2.58 -19.32
C PRO A 73 -6.13 -2.82 -18.30
N LYS A 74 -5.44 -3.95 -18.44
CA LYS A 74 -4.21 -4.18 -17.68
C LYS A 74 -3.07 -3.40 -18.31
N LEU A 75 -2.47 -2.53 -17.52
CA LEU A 75 -1.34 -1.69 -17.95
C LEU A 75 -0.01 -2.33 -17.53
N LYS A 76 0.93 -2.40 -18.46
CA LYS A 76 2.30 -2.84 -18.22
C LYS A 76 3.28 -1.76 -18.70
N ALA A 77 3.99 -1.14 -17.77
CA ALA A 77 5.07 -0.20 -18.05
C ALA A 77 6.30 -0.94 -18.60
N GLU A 78 6.89 -0.41 -19.67
CA GLU A 78 8.11 -0.94 -20.29
C GLU A 78 9.25 0.07 -20.29
N ARG A 79 8.93 1.38 -20.30
CA ARG A 79 9.87 2.48 -20.06
C ARG A 79 9.28 3.48 -19.09
N VAL A 80 10.14 4.05 -18.25
CA VAL A 80 9.80 5.17 -17.36
C VAL A 80 10.90 6.22 -17.49
N LEU A 81 10.49 7.46 -17.74
CA LEU A 81 11.36 8.62 -17.86
C LEU A 81 11.10 9.52 -16.64
N PHE A 82 12.14 9.71 -15.85
CA PHE A 82 12.14 10.59 -14.68
C PHE A 82 12.67 11.94 -15.17
N ASP A 83 11.92 13.02 -14.92
CA ASP A 83 12.22 14.37 -15.42
C ASP A 83 11.94 14.61 -16.92
N PRO A 84 10.66 14.60 -17.34
CA PRO A 84 10.30 14.98 -18.70
C PRO A 84 10.32 16.51 -18.86
N ALA A 85 11.46 17.17 -18.60
CA ALA A 85 11.89 18.52 -19.03
C ALA A 85 10.87 19.68 -19.20
N GLY A 86 9.68 19.61 -18.62
CA GLY A 86 8.60 20.54 -18.95
C GLY A 86 7.23 20.26 -18.31
N LEU A 87 7.08 19.19 -17.52
CA LEU A 87 5.91 19.10 -16.64
C LEU A 87 6.14 20.02 -15.43
N PRO A 88 5.22 20.95 -15.12
CA PRO A 88 5.30 21.70 -13.88
C PRO A 88 5.35 20.68 -12.74
N ALA A 89 6.33 20.82 -11.85
CA ALA A 89 6.36 20.05 -10.62
C ALA A 89 5.02 20.28 -9.93
N PHE A 90 4.19 19.24 -9.84
CA PHE A 90 2.98 19.33 -9.03
C PHE A 90 3.50 19.50 -7.60
N ILE A 91 3.36 20.71 -7.08
CA ILE A 91 3.32 20.89 -5.65
C ILE A 91 2.07 20.11 -5.26
N ALA A 92 2.26 18.87 -4.81
CA ALA A 92 1.21 18.13 -4.16
C ALA A 92 0.76 19.03 -3.02
N SER A 93 -0.39 19.70 -3.19
CA SER A 93 -1.14 20.18 -2.04
C SER A 93 -1.32 18.94 -1.18
N GLU A 94 -0.64 18.89 -0.05
CA GLU A 94 -1.00 18.04 1.09
C GLU A 94 -2.40 18.48 1.53
N GLU A 95 -3.41 18.15 0.74
CA GLU A 95 -4.74 18.01 1.27
C GLU A 95 -4.66 16.82 2.21
N PRO A 96 -4.96 16.99 3.52
CA PRO A 96 -4.95 15.88 4.46
C PRO A 96 -5.83 14.78 3.85
N PRO A 97 -5.29 13.55 3.65
CA PRO A 97 -6.04 12.50 2.99
C PRO A 97 -7.35 12.32 3.76
N LYS A 98 -8.48 12.52 3.08
CA LYS A 98 -9.81 12.21 3.62
C LYS A 98 -9.70 10.85 4.31
N PRO A 99 -10.14 10.71 5.57
CA PRO A 99 -9.89 9.53 6.38
C PRO A 99 -10.54 8.31 5.73
N GLN A 100 -9.75 7.61 4.92
CA GLN A 100 -10.06 6.25 4.50
C GLN A 100 -9.73 5.38 5.71
N PRO A 101 -10.64 4.50 6.17
CA PRO A 101 -10.37 3.67 7.32
C PRO A 101 -9.08 2.90 7.07
N ALA A 102 -8.13 2.97 8.01
CA ALA A 102 -6.86 2.31 7.84
C ALA A 102 -7.11 0.79 7.83
N VAL A 103 -6.65 0.10 6.78
CA VAL A 103 -6.88 -1.34 6.64
C VAL A 103 -5.64 -2.11 7.08
N LEU A 104 -5.81 -3.04 8.02
CA LEU A 104 -4.81 -4.00 8.44
C LEU A 104 -5.16 -5.39 7.89
N GLU A 105 -4.23 -6.01 7.19
CA GLU A 105 -4.40 -7.32 6.55
C GLU A 105 -3.51 -8.38 7.22
N VAL A 106 -4.11 -9.29 7.98
CA VAL A 106 -3.41 -10.31 8.76
C VAL A 106 -3.16 -11.56 7.92
N CYS A 107 -1.92 -12.03 7.87
CA CYS A 107 -1.58 -13.29 7.20
C CYS A 107 -2.07 -14.49 8.01
N THR A 108 -3.08 -15.21 7.52
CA THR A 108 -3.69 -16.36 8.23
C THR A 108 -3.28 -17.72 7.66
N ARG A 109 -2.18 -17.78 6.90
CA ARG A 109 -1.69 -19.00 6.24
C ARG A 109 -0.36 -19.49 6.84
N GLY A 110 -0.07 -20.78 6.63
CA GLY A 110 1.22 -21.39 6.89
C GLY A 110 1.75 -21.19 8.32
N THR A 111 2.98 -20.70 8.44
CA THR A 111 3.64 -20.48 9.73
C THR A 111 2.98 -19.37 10.54
N CYS A 112 2.42 -18.33 9.91
CA CYS A 112 1.69 -17.29 10.65
C CYS A 112 0.50 -17.91 11.39
N ARG A 113 -0.29 -18.76 10.72
CA ARG A 113 -1.40 -19.48 11.36
C ARG A 113 -0.93 -20.30 12.57
N ARG A 114 0.14 -21.09 12.39
CA ARG A 114 0.72 -21.94 13.46
C ARG A 114 1.26 -21.13 14.65
N ARG A 115 1.67 -19.88 14.42
CA ARG A 115 2.18 -18.97 15.47
C ARG A 115 1.07 -18.16 16.16
N GLY A 116 -0.21 -18.39 15.82
CA GLY A 116 -1.34 -17.71 16.47
C GLY A 116 -1.87 -16.49 15.70
N ALA A 117 -1.64 -16.39 14.39
CA ALA A 117 -2.17 -15.26 13.60
C ALA A 117 -3.69 -15.14 13.60
N LEU A 118 -4.43 -16.24 13.82
CA LEU A 118 -5.89 -16.17 13.97
C LEU A 118 -6.26 -15.47 15.28
N GLU A 119 -5.61 -15.81 16.39
CA GLU A 119 -5.82 -15.14 17.67
C GLU A 119 -5.49 -13.64 17.57
N LEU A 120 -4.37 -13.28 16.91
CA LEU A 120 -4.05 -11.88 16.65
C LEU A 120 -5.15 -11.18 15.84
N CYS A 121 -5.67 -11.83 14.79
CA CYS A 121 -6.71 -11.29 13.95
C CYS A 121 -8.01 -11.05 14.73
N ASP A 122 -8.42 -12.00 15.56
CA ASP A 122 -9.63 -11.90 16.38
C ASP A 122 -9.52 -10.75 17.40
N ARG A 123 -8.35 -10.61 18.05
CA ARG A 123 -8.07 -9.50 18.97
C ARG A 123 -8.08 -8.15 18.26
N LEU A 124 -7.38 -8.06 17.12
CA LEU A 124 -7.39 -6.85 16.29
C LEU A 124 -8.82 -6.48 15.86
N GLN A 125 -9.65 -7.44 15.44
CA GLN A 125 -11.04 -7.19 15.07
C GLN A 125 -11.89 -6.73 16.26
N ALA A 126 -11.67 -7.30 17.46
CA ALA A 126 -12.38 -6.89 18.66
C ALA A 126 -12.02 -5.45 19.08
N GLU A 127 -10.73 -5.11 19.08
CA GLU A 127 -10.23 -3.80 19.46
C GLU A 127 -10.45 -2.74 18.37
N ALA A 128 -10.46 -3.12 17.10
CA ALA A 128 -10.73 -2.21 15.99
C ALA A 128 -12.17 -1.68 15.99
N LYS A 129 -13.11 -2.30 16.71
CA LYS A 129 -14.48 -1.77 16.87
C LYS A 129 -14.51 -0.38 17.51
N THR A 130 -13.50 -0.04 18.31
CA THR A 130 -13.38 1.26 18.98
C THR A 130 -12.41 2.21 18.27
N CYS A 131 -11.83 1.80 17.13
CA CYS A 131 -10.85 2.56 16.36
C CYS A 131 -11.34 2.74 14.91
N ALA A 132 -10.81 3.73 14.18
CA ALA A 132 -11.12 3.92 12.75
C ALA A 132 -10.30 2.98 11.84
N VAL A 133 -10.23 1.70 12.19
CA VAL A 133 -9.38 0.68 11.53
C VAL A 133 -10.25 -0.48 11.06
N GLU A 134 -10.04 -0.94 9.83
CA GLU A 134 -10.63 -2.16 9.31
C GLU A 134 -9.60 -3.29 9.37
N VAL A 135 -10.00 -4.47 9.86
CA VAL A 135 -9.11 -5.63 9.98
C VAL A 135 -9.60 -6.77 9.09
N ARG A 136 -8.77 -7.16 8.13
CA ARG A 136 -9.06 -8.22 7.15
C ARG A 136 -8.09 -9.37 7.28
N THR A 137 -8.53 -10.56 6.87
CA THR A 137 -7.62 -11.69 6.66
C THR A 137 -7.01 -11.64 5.27
N ARG A 138 -5.79 -12.13 5.13
CA ARG A 138 -5.08 -12.23 3.84
C ARG A 138 -4.36 -13.56 3.72
N GLY A 139 -4.10 -13.94 2.46
CA GLY A 139 -3.22 -15.04 2.12
C GLY A 139 -1.76 -14.81 2.55
N CYS A 140 -0.88 -15.68 2.09
CA CYS A 140 0.54 -15.62 2.44
C CYS A 140 1.16 -14.26 2.06
N LEU A 141 1.99 -13.70 2.96
CA LEU A 141 2.75 -12.46 2.77
C LEU A 141 4.22 -12.71 2.40
N GLY A 142 4.60 -13.94 1.99
CA GLY A 142 5.99 -14.28 1.62
C GLY A 142 6.99 -14.34 2.78
N ARG A 143 6.70 -13.77 3.95
CA ARG A 143 7.61 -13.68 5.12
C ARG A 143 7.38 -14.75 6.18
N CYS A 144 7.11 -15.99 5.78
CA CYS A 144 6.71 -17.08 6.69
C CYS A 144 7.67 -17.29 7.88
N LYS A 145 8.98 -17.10 7.70
CA LYS A 145 9.98 -17.26 8.77
C LYS A 145 9.87 -16.20 9.87
N GLN A 146 9.36 -15.03 9.50
CA GLN A 146 9.17 -13.87 10.38
C GLN A 146 7.70 -13.72 10.82
N GLY A 147 6.86 -14.77 10.71
CA GLY A 147 5.49 -14.71 11.20
C GLY A 147 5.42 -14.44 12.71
N ILE A 148 4.37 -13.81 13.24
CA ILE A 148 3.13 -13.40 12.56
C ILE A 148 3.36 -12.13 11.72
N ASN A 149 2.71 -12.04 10.55
CA ASN A 149 2.84 -10.91 9.64
C ASN A 149 1.49 -10.21 9.41
N VAL A 150 1.51 -8.87 9.44
CA VAL A 150 0.37 -7.99 9.14
C VAL A 150 0.81 -6.94 8.13
N ARG A 151 0.00 -6.69 7.09
CA ARG A 151 0.24 -5.62 6.12
C ARG A 151 -0.65 -4.43 6.43
N ARG A 152 -0.10 -3.23 6.48
CA ARG A 152 -0.84 -1.97 6.53
C ARG A 152 -1.11 -1.51 5.09
N SER A 153 -2.38 -1.36 4.70
CA SER A 153 -2.72 -1.04 3.31
C SER A 153 -2.43 0.42 2.94
N SER A 154 -2.32 1.34 3.90
CA SER A 154 -2.05 2.75 3.63
C SER A 154 -0.67 3.01 3.01
N ASP A 155 0.33 2.21 3.38
CA ASP A 155 1.72 2.37 2.96
C ASP A 155 2.37 1.05 2.52
N ASN A 156 1.59 -0.02 2.40
CA ASN A 156 2.03 -1.38 2.09
C ASN A 156 3.11 -1.94 3.04
N GLN A 157 3.29 -1.36 4.24
CA GLN A 157 4.28 -1.84 5.19
C GLN A 157 3.88 -3.21 5.75
N ILE A 158 4.83 -4.16 5.75
CA ILE A 158 4.65 -5.47 6.38
C ILE A 158 5.33 -5.45 7.75
N LEU A 159 4.50 -5.51 8.78
CA LEU A 159 4.89 -5.70 10.16
C LEU A 159 5.06 -7.20 10.42
N SER A 160 6.22 -7.58 10.94
CA SER A 160 6.64 -8.97 11.10
C SER A 160 7.05 -9.24 12.55
N GLN A 161 7.19 -10.51 12.91
CA GLN A 161 7.57 -11.00 14.24
C GLN A 161 6.58 -10.60 15.34
N LEU A 162 5.31 -10.43 14.95
CA LEU A 162 4.25 -10.09 15.87
C LEU A 162 3.87 -11.29 16.72
N SER A 163 3.48 -11.01 17.97
CA SER A 163 2.86 -11.97 18.88
C SER A 163 1.33 -11.87 18.79
N PRO A 164 0.58 -12.89 19.25
CA PRO A 164 -0.88 -12.80 19.37
C PRO A 164 -1.36 -11.63 20.24
N GLN A 165 -0.54 -11.16 21.18
CA GLN A 165 -0.87 -10.08 22.12
C GLN A 165 -0.57 -8.67 21.58
N ALA A 166 0.02 -8.53 20.40
CA ALA A 166 0.45 -7.24 19.86
C ALA A 166 -0.69 -6.30 19.41
N ALA A 167 -1.96 -6.72 19.51
CA ALA A 167 -3.11 -5.98 18.96
C ALA A 167 -3.22 -4.54 19.49
N ALA A 168 -3.10 -4.34 20.80
CA ALA A 168 -3.22 -3.02 21.42
C ALA A 168 -2.12 -2.05 20.97
N GLU A 169 -0.88 -2.52 20.91
CA GLU A 169 0.27 -1.75 20.44
C GLU A 169 0.13 -1.40 18.96
N LEU A 170 -0.27 -2.38 18.13
CA LEU A 170 -0.52 -2.18 16.71
C LEU A 170 -1.60 -1.14 16.44
N LEU A 171 -2.66 -1.11 17.25
CA LEU A 171 -3.76 -0.16 17.08
C LEU A 171 -3.51 1.21 17.74
N SER A 172 -2.44 1.36 18.53
CA SER A 172 -2.12 2.61 19.25
C SER A 172 -2.13 3.87 18.38
N PRO A 173 -1.68 3.86 17.09
CA PRO A 173 -1.72 5.07 16.25
C PRO A 173 -3.14 5.53 15.88
N TRP A 174 -4.14 4.67 16.02
CA TRP A 174 -5.54 4.94 15.65
C TRP A 174 -6.48 5.02 16.85
N ARG A 175 -5.96 4.86 18.06
CA ARG A 175 -6.70 5.16 19.28
C ARG A 175 -6.69 6.66 19.48
N THR A 176 -7.86 7.27 19.57
CA THR A 176 -7.97 8.64 20.07
C THR A 176 -7.41 8.64 21.49
N PRO A 177 -6.47 9.54 21.85
CA PRO A 177 -6.07 9.65 23.25
C PRO A 177 -7.33 9.94 24.06
N ALA A 178 -7.62 9.08 25.04
CA ALA A 178 -8.66 9.37 26.00
C ALA A 178 -8.30 10.72 26.62
N VAL A 179 -9.14 11.73 26.41
CA VAL A 179 -9.08 12.97 27.19
C VAL A 179 -9.14 12.52 28.64
N VAL A 180 -8.01 12.65 29.33
CA VAL A 180 -7.92 12.33 30.75
C VAL A 180 -8.70 13.44 31.42
N SER A 181 -9.99 13.21 31.67
CA SER A 181 -10.82 14.11 32.46
C SER A 181 -10.23 14.16 33.87
N GLY A 182 -9.40 15.17 34.11
CA GLY A 182 -8.81 15.46 35.40
C GLY A 182 -9.93 15.58 36.43
N THR A 183 -9.97 14.61 37.34
CA THR A 183 -10.81 14.68 38.53
C THR A 183 -10.17 15.71 39.44
N ALA A 184 -10.66 16.95 39.38
CA ALA A 184 -10.40 17.94 40.41
C ALA A 184 -11.17 17.50 41.66
N VAL A 185 -10.44 16.92 42.61
CA VAL A 185 -10.91 16.73 43.98
C VAL A 185 -10.78 18.09 44.67
N GLY A 186 -11.92 18.67 45.02
CA GLY A 186 -12.06 19.81 45.93
C GLY A 186 -12.93 19.40 47.10
#